data_AF-A0A1S2QP90-F1
#
_entry.id   AF-A0A1S2QP90-F1
#
_cell.length_a   1.000
_cell.length_b   1.000
_cell.length_c   1.000
_cell.angle_alpha   90.00
_cell.angle_beta   90.00
_cell.angle_gamma   90.00
#
_symmetry.space_group_name_H-M   'P 1'
#
loop_
_entity.id
_entity.type
_entity.pdbx_description
1 polymer ?
#
loop_
_entity_poly.entity_id
_entity_poly.type
_entity_poly.pdbx_seq_one_letter_code
_entity_poly.pdbx_strand_id
1 'polypeptide(L)'
;MRPTYARGTGIVWERVEGSEVRRGDVVVFTPPASYGIGAPLVKRVVGVGGDRVRCCTAVGSRERVTVNGKPVEEPYVYGGDADGVHKAYDVTVPRGRLFLLGDYRANSQDSRFHLDEQSGTVSAGAVLGRVTDDRTVPALGVAAALLGGVLALVGVGLGIGFLVVRRRKAAPVMSWPAPPMGG
;
A
#
# COMPACT_ATOMS: atom_id res chain seq x y z
N MET A 1 -7.99 -6.27 10.07
CA MET A 1 -8.38 -6.15 8.65
C MET A 1 -8.74 -7.48 7.98
N ARG A 2 -8.70 -8.63 8.66
CA ARG A 2 -9.36 -9.85 8.16
C ARG A 2 -10.88 -9.56 7.98
N PRO A 3 -11.60 -10.13 7.00
CA PRO A 3 -11.14 -11.05 5.95
C PRO A 3 -10.35 -10.38 4.82
N THR A 4 -10.51 -9.07 4.61
CA THR A 4 -9.93 -8.35 3.48
C THR A 4 -8.41 -8.52 3.38
N TYR A 5 -7.70 -8.39 4.51
CA TYR A 5 -6.26 -8.64 4.59
C TYR A 5 -5.96 -9.63 5.72
N ALA A 6 -5.40 -10.78 5.34
CA ALA A 6 -4.93 -11.79 6.29
C ALA A 6 -3.59 -11.38 6.92
N ARG A 7 -3.25 -12.00 8.06
CA ARG A 7 -1.94 -11.80 8.68
C ARG A 7 -0.85 -12.32 7.73
N GLY A 8 0.20 -11.52 7.54
CA GLY A 8 1.30 -11.85 6.62
C GLY A 8 1.04 -11.45 5.16
N THR A 9 -0.15 -10.97 4.80
CA THR A 9 -0.42 -10.42 3.47
C THR A 9 0.36 -9.13 3.27
N GLY A 10 1.19 -9.09 2.23
CA GLY A 10 1.79 -7.84 1.74
C GLY A 10 0.72 -6.95 1.09
N ILE A 11 0.73 -5.67 1.45
CA ILE A 11 -0.15 -4.65 0.88
C ILE A 11 0.70 -3.64 0.10
N VAL A 12 0.15 -3.16 -1.02
CA VAL A 12 0.71 -2.02 -1.77
C VAL A 12 -0.18 -0.83 -1.47
N TRP A 13 0.42 0.34 -1.25
CA TRP A 13 -0.33 1.57 -1.07
C TRP A 13 0.31 2.69 -1.87
N GLU A 14 -0.54 3.63 -2.29
CA GLU A 14 -0.15 4.88 -2.91
C GLU A 14 -0.16 6.00 -1.88
N ARG A 15 0.70 7.00 -2.08
CA ARG A 15 0.66 8.22 -1.26
C ARG A 15 -0.53 9.06 -1.72
N VAL A 16 -1.33 9.51 -0.76
CA VAL A 16 -2.49 10.39 -0.99
C VAL A 16 -2.50 11.49 0.05
N GLU A 17 -3.04 12.65 -0.30
CA GLU A 17 -3.36 13.67 0.69
C GLU A 17 -4.62 13.28 1.47
N GLY A 18 -4.73 13.75 2.72
CA GLY A 18 -5.90 13.50 3.56
C GLY A 18 -7.21 14.02 2.95
N SER A 19 -7.14 15.05 2.10
CA SER A 19 -8.26 15.62 1.35
C SER A 19 -8.76 14.71 0.22
N GLU A 20 -7.97 13.74 -0.22
CA GLU A 20 -8.30 12.77 -1.28
C GLU A 20 -8.91 11.48 -0.76
N VAL A 21 -8.80 11.24 0.55
CA VAL A 21 -9.36 10.07 1.24
C VAL A 21 -10.90 10.10 1.18
N ARG A 22 -11.51 8.97 0.88
CA ARG A 22 -12.96 8.78 0.76
C ARG A 22 -13.44 7.65 1.65
N ARG A 23 -14.76 7.61 1.90
CA ARG A 23 -15.39 6.45 2.56
C ARG A 23 -15.13 5.20 1.75
N GLY A 24 -14.86 4.10 2.43
CA GLY A 24 -14.52 2.82 1.82
C GLY A 24 -13.03 2.61 1.61
N ASP A 25 -12.21 3.68 1.55
CA ASP A 25 -10.76 3.55 1.43
C ASP A 25 -10.19 2.77 2.60
N VAL A 26 -9.20 1.93 2.32
CA VAL A 26 -8.34 1.34 3.35
C VAL A 26 -7.07 2.16 3.41
N VAL A 27 -6.76 2.71 4.58
CA VAL A 27 -5.65 3.64 4.76
C VAL A 27 -4.60 3.06 5.69
N VAL A 28 -3.34 3.34 5.37
CA VAL A 28 -2.22 3.19 6.29
C VAL A 28 -2.01 4.55 6.96
N PHE A 29 -1.98 4.61 8.28
CA PHE A 29 -1.85 5.87 9.01
C PHE A 29 -1.00 5.71 10.27
N THR A 30 -0.42 6.82 10.71
CA THR A 30 0.25 6.90 12.01
C THR A 30 -0.80 7.14 13.09
N PRO A 31 -1.03 6.20 14.03
CA PRO A 31 -1.99 6.42 15.10
C PRO A 31 -1.53 7.52 16.06
N PRO A 32 -2.45 8.21 16.75
CA PRO A 32 -2.11 9.08 17.88
C PRO A 32 -1.26 8.32 18.92
N ALA A 33 -0.33 9.01 19.58
CA ALA A 33 0.54 8.40 20.59
C ALA A 33 -0.25 7.79 21.76
N SER A 34 -1.42 8.34 22.07
CA SER A 34 -2.38 7.84 23.06
C SER A 34 -2.88 6.43 22.79
N TYR A 35 -2.80 5.93 21.55
CA TYR A 35 -3.17 4.56 21.23
C TYR A 35 -2.14 3.56 21.79
N GLY A 36 -0.96 4.01 22.21
CA GLY A 36 0.11 3.16 22.74
C GLY A 36 0.76 2.24 21.71
N ILE A 37 0.50 2.48 20.41
CA ILE A 37 1.02 1.66 19.31
C ILE A 37 2.07 2.47 18.54
N GLY A 38 3.33 2.06 18.63
CA GLY A 38 4.48 2.70 17.97
C GLY A 38 4.68 2.31 16.50
N ALA A 39 3.62 1.91 15.79
CA ALA A 39 3.70 1.46 14.40
C ALA A 39 2.47 1.93 13.59
N PRO A 40 2.62 2.12 12.26
CA PRO A 40 1.47 2.42 11.41
C PRO A 40 0.40 1.35 11.48
N LEU A 41 -0.86 1.78 11.40
CA LEU A 41 -2.02 0.90 11.41
C LEU A 41 -2.74 0.94 10.07
N VAL A 42 -3.49 -0.13 9.80
CA VAL A 42 -4.34 -0.25 8.61
C VAL A 42 -5.78 -0.39 9.05
N LYS A 43 -6.64 0.52 8.60
CA LYS A 43 -8.08 0.54 8.90
C LYS A 43 -8.87 1.06 7.69
N ARG A 44 -10.17 0.78 7.66
CA ARG A 44 -11.08 1.30 6.65
C ARG A 44 -11.73 2.59 7.10
N VAL A 45 -11.84 3.54 6.19
CA VAL A 45 -12.52 4.82 6.38
C VAL A 45 -14.02 4.60 6.30
N VAL A 46 -14.72 4.80 7.41
CA VAL A 46 -16.19 4.69 7.46
C VAL A 46 -16.85 6.06 7.38
N GLY A 47 -16.23 7.08 7.99
CA GLY A 47 -16.68 8.47 7.91
C GLY A 47 -15.54 9.42 7.60
N VAL A 48 -15.86 10.48 6.85
CA VAL A 48 -14.98 11.62 6.58
C VAL A 48 -15.56 12.88 7.20
N GLY A 49 -14.80 13.97 7.24
CA GLY A 49 -15.23 15.22 7.87
C GLY A 49 -16.61 15.70 7.40
N GLY A 50 -17.48 16.00 8.36
CA GLY A 50 -18.88 16.36 8.16
C GLY A 50 -19.87 15.20 8.33
N ASP A 51 -19.40 13.96 8.35
CA ASP A 51 -20.26 12.79 8.49
C ASP A 51 -20.72 12.57 9.92
N ARG A 52 -21.95 12.11 10.09
CA ARG A 52 -22.44 11.54 11.33
C ARG A 52 -22.46 10.01 11.21
N VAL A 53 -21.55 9.35 11.90
CA VAL A 53 -21.43 7.89 11.95
C VAL A 53 -22.08 7.38 13.23
N ARG A 54 -23.04 6.47 13.11
CA ARG A 54 -23.75 5.92 14.27
C ARG A 54 -23.88 4.41 14.17
N CYS A 55 -23.66 3.75 15.28
CA CYS A 55 -23.95 2.34 15.45
C CYS A 55 -24.97 2.09 16.57
N CYS A 56 -25.97 1.23 16.38
CA CYS A 56 -26.36 0.57 15.13
C CYS A 56 -27.88 0.51 14.97
N THR A 57 -28.35 0.35 13.72
CA THR A 57 -29.78 0.45 13.32
C THR A 57 -30.70 -0.62 13.90
N ALA A 58 -30.15 -1.76 14.27
CA ALA A 58 -30.87 -2.96 14.70
C ALA A 58 -29.94 -3.82 15.57
N VAL A 59 -30.44 -4.96 16.05
CA VAL A 59 -29.68 -5.93 16.84
C VAL A 59 -29.52 -7.23 16.03
N GLY A 60 -28.39 -7.93 16.21
CA GLY A 60 -28.12 -9.23 15.59
C GLY A 60 -27.66 -9.14 14.12
N SER A 61 -28.00 -10.12 13.28
CA SER A 61 -27.50 -10.23 11.90
C SER A 61 -27.91 -9.07 10.94
N ARG A 62 -28.87 -8.25 11.37
CA ARG A 62 -29.33 -7.04 10.66
C ARG A 62 -28.72 -5.75 11.19
N GLU A 63 -27.83 -5.83 12.17
CA GLU A 63 -27.10 -4.67 12.70
C GLU A 63 -26.32 -4.00 11.56
N ARG A 64 -26.46 -2.68 11.41
CA ARG A 64 -25.71 -1.89 10.43
C ARG A 64 -25.22 -0.60 11.06
N VAL A 65 -24.02 -0.19 10.67
CA VAL A 65 -23.55 1.18 10.86
C VAL A 65 -24.33 2.09 9.92
N THR A 66 -24.69 3.28 10.40
CA THR A 66 -25.24 4.34 9.57
C THR A 66 -24.24 5.46 9.38
N VAL A 67 -24.27 6.05 8.20
CA VAL A 67 -23.59 7.31 7.91
C VAL A 67 -24.63 8.30 7.40
N ASN A 68 -24.75 9.44 8.07
CA ASN A 68 -25.74 10.48 7.79
C ASN A 68 -27.18 9.91 7.77
N GLY A 69 -27.47 9.02 8.73
CA GLY A 69 -28.78 8.38 8.88
C GLY A 69 -29.08 7.26 7.87
N LYS A 70 -28.19 6.98 6.91
CA LYS A 70 -28.36 5.91 5.93
C LYS A 70 -27.55 4.68 6.35
N PRO A 71 -28.15 3.47 6.40
CA PRO A 71 -27.39 2.24 6.61
C PRO A 71 -26.33 2.08 5.52
N VAL A 72 -25.13 1.69 5.90
CA VAL A 72 -24.03 1.38 4.97
C VAL A 72 -24.02 -0.11 4.69
N GLU A 73 -23.81 -0.47 3.42
CA GLU A 73 -23.54 -1.84 3.02
C GLU A 73 -22.05 -2.14 3.20
N GLU A 74 -21.74 -3.15 4.02
CA GLU A 74 -20.37 -3.46 4.43
C GLU A 74 -20.03 -4.93 4.14
N PRO A 75 -19.95 -5.36 2.86
CA PRO A 75 -19.74 -6.77 2.51
C PRO A 75 -18.35 -7.27 2.93
N TYR A 76 -17.43 -6.36 3.24
CA TYR A 76 -16.08 -6.65 3.74
C TYR A 76 -16.03 -7.00 5.24
N VAL A 77 -17.10 -6.78 6.00
CA VAL A 77 -17.10 -7.00 7.46
C VAL A 77 -17.16 -8.49 7.78
N TYR A 78 -16.23 -8.95 8.62
CA TYR A 78 -16.16 -10.35 9.04
C TYR A 78 -17.48 -10.80 9.67
N GLY A 79 -18.13 -11.80 9.07
CA GLY A 79 -19.38 -12.37 9.56
C GLY A 79 -20.60 -11.43 9.49
N GLY A 80 -20.48 -10.27 8.81
CA GLY A 80 -21.54 -9.26 8.77
C GLY A 80 -21.83 -8.60 10.12
N ASP A 81 -20.92 -8.75 11.08
CA ASP A 81 -21.01 -8.23 12.43
C ASP A 81 -20.63 -6.75 12.46
N ALA A 82 -21.63 -5.87 12.28
CA ALA A 82 -21.40 -4.44 12.08
C ALA A 82 -20.77 -3.75 13.29
N ASP A 83 -20.91 -4.26 14.50
CA ASP A 83 -20.21 -3.73 15.65
C ASP A 83 -19.24 -4.72 16.32
N GLY A 84 -19.62 -5.96 16.58
CA GLY A 84 -18.75 -6.96 17.21
C GLY A 84 -18.21 -6.65 18.60
N VAL A 85 -18.51 -5.49 19.17
CA VAL A 85 -18.18 -5.11 20.56
C VAL A 85 -19.42 -4.62 21.33
N HIS A 86 -20.58 -4.56 20.67
CA HIS A 86 -21.88 -4.11 21.16
C HIS A 86 -21.83 -2.78 21.95
N LYS A 87 -21.03 -1.82 21.48
CA LYS A 87 -20.87 -0.48 22.03
C LYS A 87 -21.57 0.54 21.13
N ALA A 88 -22.61 1.19 21.65
CA ALA A 88 -23.26 2.28 20.95
C ALA A 88 -22.32 3.50 20.80
N TYR A 89 -22.35 4.13 19.62
CA TYR A 89 -21.66 5.39 19.37
C TYR A 89 -22.41 6.24 18.35
N ASP A 90 -22.26 7.55 18.47
CA ASP A 90 -22.84 8.55 17.60
C ASP A 90 -21.84 9.70 17.47
N VAL A 91 -21.13 9.75 16.35
CA VAL A 91 -19.98 10.61 16.15
C VAL A 91 -20.20 11.49 14.93
N THR A 92 -20.14 12.81 15.11
CA THR A 92 -19.98 13.73 13.99
C THR A 92 -18.50 13.95 13.75
N VAL A 93 -18.00 13.48 12.61
CA VAL A 93 -16.59 13.53 12.23
C VAL A 93 -16.21 14.99 11.95
N PRO A 94 -15.24 15.57 12.69
CA PRO A 94 -14.79 16.93 12.42
C PRO A 94 -14.15 17.06 11.03
N ARG A 95 -14.18 18.27 10.45
CA ARG A 95 -13.47 18.54 9.20
C ARG A 95 -11.98 18.20 9.32
N GLY A 96 -11.42 17.61 8.26
CA GLY A 96 -10.01 17.18 8.25
C GLY A 96 -9.73 15.94 9.11
N ARG A 97 -10.76 15.22 9.58
CA ARG A 97 -10.63 13.99 10.36
C ARG A 97 -11.40 12.84 9.73
N LEU A 98 -11.10 11.64 10.19
CA LEU A 98 -11.61 10.37 9.68
C LEU A 98 -12.11 9.51 10.85
N PHE A 99 -13.19 8.78 10.63
CA PHE A 99 -13.64 7.71 11.53
C PHE A 99 -13.28 6.36 10.90
N LEU A 100 -12.42 5.62 11.58
CA LEU A 100 -11.75 4.45 11.03
C LEU A 100 -12.18 3.19 11.79
N LEU A 101 -12.63 2.16 11.06
CA LEU A 101 -12.99 0.86 11.63
C LEU A 101 -12.12 -0.26 11.03
N GLY A 102 -11.90 -1.32 11.79
CA GLY A 102 -11.35 -2.56 11.24
C GLY A 102 -12.44 -3.42 10.60
N ASP A 103 -12.07 -4.15 9.54
CA ASP A 103 -12.99 -5.06 8.85
C ASP A 103 -13.37 -6.30 9.72
N TYR A 104 -12.54 -6.65 10.70
CA TYR A 104 -12.92 -7.59 11.76
C TYR A 104 -13.27 -6.80 13.02
N ARG A 105 -14.54 -6.40 13.13
CA ARG A 105 -15.01 -5.44 14.14
C ARG A 105 -14.71 -5.88 15.57
N ALA A 106 -14.97 -7.15 15.90
CA ALA A 106 -14.73 -7.73 17.23
C ALA A 106 -13.24 -7.82 17.63
N ASN A 107 -12.31 -7.74 16.67
CA ASN A 107 -10.86 -7.88 16.91
C ASN A 107 -10.09 -6.64 16.43
N SER A 108 -10.65 -5.46 16.66
CA SER A 108 -10.11 -4.21 16.15
C SER A 108 -10.22 -3.11 17.20
N GLN A 109 -9.09 -2.78 17.82
CA GLN A 109 -8.94 -1.50 18.52
C GLN A 109 -8.83 -0.41 17.46
N ASP A 110 -9.92 0.33 17.28
CA ASP A 110 -10.13 1.35 16.25
C ASP A 110 -10.89 2.55 16.84
N SER A 111 -11.45 3.45 16.02
CA SER A 111 -12.05 4.70 16.50
C SER A 111 -13.03 4.53 17.67
N ARG A 112 -13.76 3.41 17.74
CA ARG A 112 -14.76 3.13 18.79
C ARG A 112 -14.17 2.95 20.19
N PHE A 113 -12.87 2.66 20.28
CA PHE A 113 -12.14 2.49 21.53
C PHE A 113 -11.55 3.78 22.07
N HIS A 114 -11.58 4.87 21.28
CA HIS A 114 -10.97 6.15 21.62
C HIS A 114 -11.99 7.30 21.59
N LEU A 115 -13.28 7.01 21.80
CA LEU A 115 -14.37 7.99 21.69
C LEU A 115 -14.27 9.16 22.68
N ASP A 116 -13.56 8.95 23.79
CA ASP A 116 -13.21 9.96 24.79
C ASP A 116 -12.11 10.92 24.33
N GLU A 117 -11.37 10.56 23.28
CA GLU A 117 -10.32 11.39 22.68
C GLU A 117 -10.70 11.78 21.25
N GLN A 118 -10.99 13.07 21.03
CA GLN A 118 -11.33 13.59 19.69
C GLN A 118 -12.46 12.80 19.01
N SER A 119 -13.41 12.30 19.79
CA SER A 119 -14.51 11.45 19.33
C SER A 119 -14.05 10.20 18.57
N GLY A 120 -12.85 9.68 18.90
CA GLY A 120 -12.24 8.51 18.26
C GLY A 120 -11.70 8.77 16.86
N THR A 121 -11.80 10.00 16.37
CA THR A 121 -11.44 10.33 14.99
C THR A 121 -9.93 10.53 14.86
N VAL A 122 -9.40 10.22 13.69
CA VAL A 122 -7.97 10.36 13.35
C VAL A 122 -7.79 11.52 12.38
N SER A 123 -6.71 12.29 12.50
CA SER A 123 -6.38 13.35 11.54
C SER A 123 -6.20 12.77 10.15
N ALA A 124 -6.84 13.36 9.13
CA ALA A 124 -6.62 12.97 7.75
C ALA A 124 -5.17 13.21 7.30
N GLY A 125 -4.47 14.18 7.91
CA GLY A 125 -3.05 14.41 7.67
C GLY A 125 -2.11 13.35 8.29
N ALA A 126 -2.64 12.44 9.13
CA ALA A 126 -1.86 11.31 9.65
C ALA A 126 -1.85 10.11 8.69
N VAL A 127 -2.59 10.17 7.58
CA VAL A 127 -2.60 9.14 6.54
C VAL A 127 -1.27 9.16 5.80
N LEU A 128 -0.62 8.00 5.75
CA LEU A 128 0.61 7.78 5.00
C LEU A 128 0.31 7.39 3.55
N GLY A 129 -0.82 6.70 3.33
CA GLY A 129 -1.26 6.30 2.01
C GLY A 129 -2.55 5.49 2.02
N ARG A 130 -3.09 5.27 0.82
CA ARG A 130 -4.28 4.45 0.55
C ARG A 130 -3.84 3.12 -0.04
N VAL A 131 -4.33 2.03 0.53
CA VAL A 131 -4.08 0.66 0.04
C VAL A 131 -4.75 0.50 -1.33
N THR A 132 -4.01 -0.05 -2.28
CA THR A 132 -4.47 -0.31 -3.64
C THR A 132 -4.29 -1.79 -3.98
N ASP A 133 -5.25 -2.34 -4.70
CA ASP A 133 -5.15 -3.68 -5.28
C ASP A 133 -4.39 -3.66 -6.63
N ASP A 134 -4.09 -2.47 -7.15
CA ASP A 134 -3.38 -2.31 -8.41
C ASP A 134 -1.89 -2.65 -8.25
N ARG A 135 -1.50 -3.78 -8.84
CA ARG A 135 -0.11 -4.26 -8.89
C ARG A 135 0.54 -4.06 -10.25
N THR A 136 -0.11 -3.37 -11.17
CA THR A 136 0.39 -3.20 -12.54
C THR A 136 1.69 -2.41 -12.57
N VAL A 137 1.74 -1.26 -11.89
CA VAL A 137 2.92 -0.39 -11.88
C VAL A 137 4.15 -1.07 -11.24
N PRO A 138 4.07 -1.70 -10.05
CA PRO A 138 5.19 -2.47 -9.52
C PRO A 138 5.61 -3.62 -10.44
N ALA A 139 4.66 -4.35 -11.02
CA ALA A 139 4.96 -5.47 -11.91
C ALA A 139 5.69 -5.00 -13.19
N LEU A 140 5.25 -3.90 -13.79
CA LEU A 140 5.91 -3.28 -14.93
C LEU A 140 7.32 -2.79 -14.58
N GLY A 141 7.51 -2.21 -13.41
CA GLY A 141 8.83 -1.80 -12.92
C GLY A 141 9.79 -2.99 -12.81
N VAL A 142 9.34 -4.11 -12.25
CA VAL A 142 10.15 -5.34 -12.17
C VAL A 142 10.47 -5.87 -13.56
N ALA A 143 9.48 -5.93 -14.47
CA ALA A 143 9.69 -6.40 -15.84
C ALA A 143 10.72 -5.52 -16.59
N ALA A 144 10.61 -4.20 -16.46
CA ALA A 144 11.55 -3.25 -17.06
C ALA A 144 12.97 -3.40 -16.51
N ALA A 145 13.12 -3.60 -15.19
CA ALA A 145 14.42 -3.83 -14.57
C ALA A 145 15.08 -5.13 -15.06
N LEU A 146 14.32 -6.21 -15.17
CA LEU A 146 14.81 -7.48 -15.72
C LEU A 146 15.25 -7.33 -17.18
N LEU A 147 14.44 -6.67 -18.01
CA LEU A 147 14.79 -6.39 -19.41
C LEU A 147 16.06 -5.54 -19.52
N GLY A 148 16.16 -4.48 -18.73
CA GLY A 148 17.35 -3.64 -18.68
C GLY A 148 18.60 -4.42 -18.27
N GLY A 149 18.49 -5.32 -17.29
CA GLY A 149 19.56 -6.23 -16.88
C GLY A 149 20.01 -7.15 -18.01
N VAL A 150 19.06 -7.76 -18.74
CA VAL A 150 19.37 -8.60 -19.91
C VAL A 150 20.08 -7.80 -21.01
N LEU A 151 19.57 -6.61 -21.34
CA LEU A 151 20.19 -5.75 -22.36
C LEU A 151 21.61 -5.32 -21.97
N ALA A 152 21.84 -5.02 -20.69
CA ALA A 152 23.18 -4.70 -20.19
C ALA A 152 24.14 -5.89 -20.31
N LEU A 153 23.71 -7.11 -19.96
CA LEU A 153 24.52 -8.32 -20.11
C LEU A 153 24.85 -8.61 -21.58
N VAL A 154 23.88 -8.47 -22.48
CA VAL A 154 24.11 -8.62 -23.93
C VAL A 154 25.10 -7.57 -24.44
N GLY A 155 24.94 -6.31 -24.04
CA GLY A 155 25.85 -5.23 -24.41
C GLY A 155 27.28 -5.48 -23.93
N VAL A 156 27.46 -5.94 -22.69
CA VAL A 156 28.78 -6.33 -22.15
C VAL A 156 29.37 -7.49 -22.94
N GLY A 157 28.59 -8.53 -23.23
CA GLY A 157 29.05 -9.68 -24.02
C GLY A 157 29.53 -9.28 -25.43
N LEU A 158 28.73 -8.47 -26.12
CA LEU A 158 29.09 -7.93 -27.44
C LEU A 158 30.34 -7.05 -27.38
N GLY A 159 30.46 -6.19 -26.36
CA GLY A 159 31.63 -5.34 -26.14
C GLY A 159 32.92 -6.14 -25.89
N ILE A 160 32.87 -7.17 -25.05
CA ILE A 160 34.00 -8.08 -24.81
C ILE A 160 34.38 -8.80 -26.11
N GLY A 161 33.40 -9.32 -26.85
CA GLY A 161 33.63 -9.98 -28.15
C GLY A 161 34.35 -9.07 -29.15
N PHE A 162 33.92 -7.81 -29.25
CA PHE A 162 34.56 -6.82 -30.12
C PHE A 162 36.03 -6.55 -29.73
N LEU A 163 36.32 -6.39 -28.44
CA LEU A 163 37.68 -6.18 -27.95
C LEU A 163 38.61 -7.36 -28.28
N VAL A 164 38.12 -8.59 -28.15
CA VAL A 164 38.88 -9.81 -28.49
C VAL A 164 39.18 -9.87 -29.99
N VAL A 165 38.20 -9.61 -30.85
CA VAL A 165 38.40 -9.60 -32.31
C VAL A 165 39.39 -8.52 -32.72
N ARG A 166 39.30 -7.31 -32.14
CA ARG A 166 40.24 -6.22 -32.41
C ARG A 166 41.68 -6.57 -32.04
N ARG A 167 41.89 -7.23 -30.89
CA ARG A 167 43.23 -7.70 -30.47
C ARG A 167 43.81 -8.73 -31.43
N ARG A 168 43.00 -9.66 -31.97
CA ARG A 168 43.48 -10.67 -32.94
C ARG A 168 43.97 -10.05 -34.26
N LYS A 169 43.32 -9.00 -34.76
CA LYS A 169 43.73 -8.32 -36.00
C LYS A 169 45.03 -7.51 -35.86
N ALA A 170 45.49 -7.22 -34.64
CA ALA A 170 46.70 -6.45 -34.39
C ALA A 170 47.97 -7.30 -34.21
N ALA A 171 47.91 -8.62 -34.47
CA ALA A 171 49.11 -9.47 -34.43
C ALA A 171 50.12 -9.01 -35.50
N PRO A 172 51.41 -8.80 -35.17
CA PRO A 172 52.38 -8.26 -36.12
C PRO A 172 52.61 -9.23 -37.28
N VAL A 173 52.71 -8.69 -38.50
CA VAL A 173 53.15 -9.46 -39.66
C VAL A 173 54.63 -9.81 -39.46
N MET A 174 54.95 -11.10 -39.38
CA MET A 174 56.32 -11.59 -39.29
C MET A 174 57.07 -11.22 -40.58
N SER A 175 57.98 -10.26 -40.51
CA SER A 175 58.84 -9.87 -41.63
C SER A 175 59.89 -10.96 -41.87
N TRP A 176 59.82 -11.61 -43.02
CA TRP A 176 60.79 -12.61 -43.46
C TRP A 176 62.18 -11.95 -43.66
N PRO A 177 63.29 -12.55 -43.20
CA PRO A 177 64.61 -11.96 -43.40
C PRO A 177 65.01 -12.01 -44.87
N ALA A 178 65.61 -10.92 -45.36
CA ALA A 178 66.11 -10.80 -46.72
C ALA A 178 67.22 -11.84 -47.00
N PRO A 179 67.30 -12.41 -48.21
CA PRO A 179 68.34 -13.38 -48.55
C PRO A 179 69.73 -12.72 -48.58
N PRO A 180 70.79 -13.47 -48.27
CA PRO A 180 72.14 -12.93 -48.23
C PRO A 180 72.58 -12.51 -49.64
N MET A 181 72.94 -11.24 -49.79
CA MET A 181 73.65 -10.73 -50.96
C MET A 181 75.12 -11.15 -50.82
N GLY A 182 75.57 -12.05 -51.68
CA GLY A 182 76.97 -12.45 -51.78
C GLY A 182 77.83 -11.39 -52.49
N GLY A 183 79.12 -11.37 -52.15
CA GLY A 183 80.16 -10.54 -52.79
C GLY A 183 81.19 -10.04 -51.78
#